data_AF-A0A7S8EZF9-F1
#
_entry.id   AF-A0A7S8EZF9-F1
#
_cell.length_a   1.000
_cell.length_b   1.000
_cell.length_c   1.000
_cell.angle_alpha   90.00
_cell.angle_beta   90.00
_cell.angle_gamma   90.00
#
_symmetry.space_group_name_H-M   'P 1'
#
loop_
_entity.id
_entity.type
_entity.pdbx_description
1 polymer ?
#
loop_
_entity_poly.entity_id
_entity_poly.type
_entity_poly.pdbx_seq_one_letter_code
_entity_poly.pdbx_strand_id
1 'polypeptide(L)'
;MPGRHVTDHQTRLFMKYRQNNTIEVAAAKASISRATAYRVKKDANLPSQKQKARGRRRPDPLEHIFDAEIVPLLKAAPGIRVVAIYEEMLRRHPELSAGIRRTLERRIRSWRAIHGEEQEVIFRQLHEPGRLGLSDFTDMGSLGVSIAGQSLDHLLYHFRLAWSGFEHTHVILGGESFVALAEGLQNALWSLGGAPLYHRSDSLSAAFRNLSADAKEDLTHRYEELCAHYRMTPTRNNKGIAHENVSIESSHGHLKDAIRDALLMRGSRDFDDLGAYRAFIDEIVSRHNANHGKRIDAERPHLQELPDQRTSDFEEVVVTVSRTGGFTLRKVFYTVPSRLIGHRLRIRLFDDRLEVFVGGTKLMTLPRGRGHADGRHDQVVNYRHVIHSLRKKPMALLNLIYRDKLFPRQEYRRAFDELIERLPDRQACKIMVDLLALAHDRGCERELAEQLAETLDAGDLPDIAVLRTLFGPDPARLPTVSVQLASLNGYEALIGAIHVGDVA
;
A
#
# COMPACT_ATOMS: atom_id res chain seq x y z
N MET A 1 -11.93 -37.85 47.04
CA MET A 1 -11.06 -36.87 46.37
C MET A 1 -9.66 -37.45 46.17
N PRO A 2 -9.41 -38.22 45.11
CA PRO A 2 -8.05 -38.55 44.72
C PRO A 2 -7.33 -37.27 44.24
N GLY A 3 -6.07 -37.09 44.64
CA GLY A 3 -5.19 -36.06 44.08
C GLY A 3 -5.06 -34.72 44.82
N ARG A 4 -5.81 -34.46 45.90
CA ARG A 4 -5.60 -33.22 46.72
C ARG A 4 -4.68 -33.50 47.92
N HIS A 5 -3.68 -32.65 48.11
CA HIS A 5 -2.81 -32.70 49.29
C HIS A 5 -3.62 -32.36 50.56
N VAL A 6 -3.35 -33.09 51.64
CA VAL A 6 -3.97 -32.83 52.94
C VAL A 6 -3.40 -31.54 53.53
N THR A 7 -4.29 -30.66 53.99
CA THR A 7 -3.91 -29.36 54.54
C THR A 7 -3.63 -29.43 56.04
N ASP A 8 -2.92 -28.42 56.56
CA ASP A 8 -2.72 -28.24 57.99
C ASP A 8 -4.05 -28.15 58.75
N HIS A 9 -5.03 -27.46 58.15
CA HIS A 9 -6.38 -27.34 58.72
C HIS A 9 -7.04 -28.71 58.89
N GLN A 10 -7.03 -29.54 57.85
CA GLN A 10 -7.57 -30.90 57.93
C GLN A 10 -6.84 -31.76 58.96
N THR A 11 -5.53 -31.59 59.10
CA THR A 11 -4.71 -32.30 60.09
C THR A 11 -5.08 -31.88 61.52
N ARG A 12 -5.25 -30.58 61.78
CA ARG A 12 -5.71 -30.05 63.08
C ARG A 12 -7.14 -30.48 63.40
N LEU A 13 -8.02 -30.45 62.40
CA LEU A 13 -9.41 -30.87 62.53
C LEU A 13 -9.51 -32.36 62.86
N PHE A 14 -8.69 -33.19 62.23
CA PHE A 14 -8.54 -34.60 62.58
C PHE A 14 -8.08 -34.79 64.03
N MET A 15 -7.03 -34.08 64.47
CA MET A 15 -6.56 -34.17 65.85
C MET A 15 -7.62 -33.76 66.88
N LYS A 16 -8.40 -32.71 66.57
CA LYS A 16 -9.52 -32.26 67.41
C LYS A 16 -10.63 -33.32 67.49
N TYR A 17 -11.07 -33.88 66.36
CA TYR A 17 -12.10 -34.91 66.37
C TYR A 17 -11.63 -36.25 66.96
N ARG A 18 -10.32 -36.54 66.89
CA ARG A 18 -9.74 -37.77 67.43
C ARG A 18 -9.85 -37.86 68.96
N GLN A 19 -9.94 -36.73 69.67
CA GLN A 19 -10.12 -36.71 71.13
C GLN A 19 -11.39 -37.46 71.56
N ASN A 20 -12.47 -37.35 70.78
CA ASN A 20 -13.80 -37.86 71.18
C ASN A 20 -14.36 -38.91 70.21
N ASN A 21 -13.63 -39.31 69.16
CA ASN A 21 -14.11 -40.23 68.14
C ASN A 21 -13.05 -41.28 67.77
N THR A 22 -13.49 -42.42 67.24
CA THR A 22 -12.61 -43.44 66.64
C THR A 22 -11.86 -42.87 65.44
N ILE A 23 -10.77 -43.53 65.04
CA ILE A 23 -9.90 -43.04 63.96
C ILE A 23 -10.68 -42.95 62.64
N GLU A 24 -11.55 -43.91 62.31
CA GLU A 24 -12.37 -43.85 61.09
C GLU A 24 -13.33 -42.65 61.11
N VAL A 25 -14.00 -42.41 62.23
CA VAL A 25 -14.99 -41.33 62.36
C VAL A 25 -14.31 -39.96 62.35
N ALA A 26 -13.16 -39.82 63.04
CA ALA A 26 -12.38 -38.60 63.01
C ALA A 26 -11.80 -38.31 61.60
N ALA A 27 -11.36 -39.34 60.88
CA ALA A 27 -10.87 -39.22 59.51
C ALA A 27 -11.97 -38.75 58.54
N ALA A 28 -13.17 -39.34 58.64
CA ALA A 28 -14.33 -38.95 57.86
C ALA A 28 -14.75 -37.50 58.15
N LYS A 29 -14.86 -37.13 59.43
CA LYS A 29 -15.20 -35.75 59.85
C LYS A 29 -14.15 -34.72 59.41
N ALA A 30 -12.88 -35.10 59.35
CA ALA A 30 -11.80 -34.24 58.88
C ALA A 30 -11.60 -34.28 57.35
N SER A 31 -12.44 -35.03 56.62
CA SER A 31 -12.33 -35.21 55.17
C SER A 31 -10.95 -35.70 54.71
N ILE A 32 -10.35 -36.64 55.46
CA ILE A 32 -9.08 -37.29 55.11
C ILE A 32 -9.25 -38.81 55.01
N SER A 33 -8.40 -39.46 54.21
CA SER A 33 -8.47 -40.93 54.08
C SER A 33 -8.03 -41.63 55.35
N ARG A 34 -8.57 -42.85 55.58
CA ARG A 34 -8.18 -43.71 56.71
C ARG A 34 -6.66 -43.91 56.78
N ALA A 35 -6.01 -44.14 55.63
CA ALA A 35 -4.56 -44.29 55.54
C ALA A 35 -3.79 -43.01 55.93
N THR A 36 -4.32 -41.81 55.66
CA THR A 36 -3.70 -40.56 56.11
C THR A 36 -3.94 -40.31 57.60
N ALA A 37 -5.12 -40.63 58.12
CA ALA A 37 -5.43 -40.54 59.55
C ALA A 37 -4.49 -41.40 60.42
N TYR A 38 -4.19 -42.64 59.99
CA TYR A 38 -3.19 -43.47 60.69
C TYR A 38 -1.76 -42.89 60.60
N ARG A 39 -1.39 -42.27 59.48
CA ARG A 39 -0.09 -41.59 59.33
C ARG A 39 0.02 -40.35 60.22
N VAL A 40 -1.04 -39.55 60.29
CA VAL A 40 -1.11 -38.36 61.18
C VAL A 40 -1.10 -38.77 62.65
N LYS A 41 -1.73 -39.89 63.02
CA LYS A 41 -1.65 -40.44 64.38
C LYS A 41 -0.23 -40.85 64.75
N LYS A 42 0.53 -41.44 63.82
CA LYS A 42 1.92 -41.89 64.06
C LYS A 42 2.92 -40.73 64.12
N ASP A 43 2.65 -39.66 63.38
CA ASP A 43 3.50 -38.47 63.31
C ASP A 43 2.63 -37.21 63.18
N ALA A 44 2.51 -36.51 64.32
CA ALA A 44 1.62 -35.37 64.53
C ALA A 44 2.07 -34.07 63.86
N ASN A 45 3.23 -34.05 63.20
CA ASN A 45 3.70 -32.85 62.51
C ASN A 45 2.74 -32.46 61.37
N LEU A 46 2.54 -31.16 61.20
CA LEU A 46 1.66 -30.62 60.16
C LEU A 46 2.28 -30.82 58.75
N PRO A 47 1.47 -30.98 57.69
CA PRO A 47 1.95 -31.04 56.32
C PRO A 47 2.92 -29.92 55.93
N SER A 48 2.69 -28.68 56.39
CA SER A 48 3.61 -27.54 56.19
C SER A 48 4.97 -27.74 56.85
N GLN A 49 5.01 -28.36 58.03
CA GLN A 49 6.23 -28.65 58.80
C GLN A 49 7.04 -29.81 58.21
N LYS A 50 6.42 -30.64 57.36
CA LYS A 50 7.06 -31.77 56.66
C LYS A 50 7.64 -31.40 55.30
N GLN A 51 7.48 -30.16 54.83
CA GLN A 51 8.13 -29.69 53.60
C GLN A 51 9.63 -29.51 53.83
N LYS A 52 10.39 -30.61 53.76
CA LYS A 52 11.83 -30.51 53.53
C LYS A 52 12.05 -29.91 52.15
N ALA A 53 12.94 -28.92 52.06
CA ALA A 53 13.44 -28.44 50.77
C ALA A 53 13.89 -29.65 49.96
N ARG A 54 13.28 -29.87 48.80
CA ARG A 54 13.69 -30.97 47.91
C ARG A 54 15.12 -30.69 47.47
N GLY A 55 16.07 -31.43 48.04
CA GLY A 55 17.46 -31.43 47.57
C GLY A 55 17.54 -31.86 46.10
N ARG A 56 18.49 -31.29 45.35
CA ARG A 56 18.73 -31.67 43.96
C ARG A 56 19.16 -33.14 43.91
N ARG A 57 18.55 -33.92 43.01
CA ARG A 57 18.88 -35.34 42.79
C ARG A 57 20.06 -35.55 41.82
N ARG A 58 20.51 -34.50 41.13
CA ARG A 58 21.64 -34.54 40.18
C ARG A 58 22.55 -33.33 40.39
N PRO A 59 23.88 -33.48 40.18
CA PRO A 59 24.81 -32.35 40.09
C PRO A 59 24.36 -31.38 39.01
N ASP A 60 24.61 -30.10 39.23
CA ASP A 60 24.16 -29.05 38.35
C ASP A 60 25.17 -28.79 37.23
N PRO A 61 24.84 -29.12 35.98
CA PRO A 61 25.81 -29.07 34.88
C PRO A 61 26.25 -27.64 34.54
N LEU A 62 25.57 -26.62 35.08
CA LEU A 62 25.89 -25.21 34.84
C LEU A 62 26.52 -24.53 36.06
N GLU A 63 26.78 -25.24 37.15
CA GLU A 63 27.25 -24.63 38.41
C GLU A 63 28.59 -23.91 38.24
N HIS A 64 29.57 -24.57 37.62
CA HIS A 64 30.90 -24.00 37.42
C HIS A 64 31.00 -23.03 36.24
N ILE A 65 30.07 -23.11 35.29
CA ILE A 65 30.11 -22.36 34.02
C ILE A 65 29.31 -21.05 34.13
N PHE A 66 28.24 -21.02 34.94
CA PHE A 66 27.30 -19.91 34.95
C PHE A 66 27.96 -18.60 35.39
N ASP A 67 28.61 -18.58 36.55
CA ASP A 67 29.24 -17.35 37.05
C ASP A 67 30.59 -17.06 36.37
N ALA A 68 31.31 -18.10 35.94
CA ALA A 68 32.64 -17.97 35.35
C ALA A 68 32.61 -17.52 33.87
N GLU A 69 31.62 -17.94 33.08
CA GLU A 69 31.59 -17.69 31.64
C GLU A 69 30.31 -16.99 31.16
N ILE A 70 29.14 -17.41 31.65
CA ILE A 70 27.86 -16.86 31.18
C ILE A 70 27.62 -15.45 31.73
N VAL A 71 27.91 -15.20 33.01
CA VAL A 71 27.75 -13.87 33.62
C VAL A 71 28.65 -12.81 32.95
N PRO A 72 29.95 -13.06 32.69
CA PRO A 72 30.79 -12.14 31.91
C PRO A 72 30.23 -11.83 30.52
N LEU A 73 29.71 -12.83 29.79
CA LEU A 73 29.08 -12.61 28.48
C LEU A 73 27.84 -11.72 28.58
N LEU A 74 27.01 -11.93 29.61
CA LEU A 74 25.82 -11.09 29.85
C LEU A 74 26.18 -9.66 30.24
N LYS A 75 27.28 -9.45 30.97
CA LYS A 75 27.79 -8.12 31.32
C LYS A 75 28.43 -7.40 30.12
N ALA A 76 29.17 -8.13 29.29
CA ALA A 76 29.83 -7.57 28.11
C ALA A 76 28.85 -7.23 26.98
N ALA A 77 27.77 -8.01 26.83
CA ALA A 77 26.75 -7.81 25.82
C ALA A 77 25.33 -8.00 26.40
N PRO A 78 24.75 -6.97 27.07
CA PRO A 78 23.46 -7.07 27.75
C PRO A 78 22.30 -7.60 26.88
N GLY A 79 22.29 -7.21 25.59
CA GLY A 79 21.27 -7.60 24.60
C GLY A 79 21.43 -8.99 23.96
N ILE A 80 22.45 -9.78 24.33
CA ILE A 80 22.70 -11.08 23.69
C ILE A 80 21.51 -12.04 23.83
N ARG A 81 21.13 -12.72 22.74
CA ARG A 81 20.02 -13.68 22.78
C ARG A 81 20.42 -14.93 23.55
N VAL A 82 19.49 -15.48 24.35
CA VAL A 82 19.74 -16.68 25.15
C VAL A 82 20.11 -17.90 24.30
N VAL A 83 19.54 -17.99 23.09
CA VAL A 83 19.86 -19.05 22.13
C VAL A 83 21.34 -18.97 21.68
N ALA A 84 21.87 -17.76 21.49
CA ALA A 84 23.27 -17.58 21.12
C ALA A 84 24.23 -18.00 22.26
N ILE A 85 23.89 -17.68 23.51
CA ILE A 85 24.65 -18.17 24.68
C ILE A 85 24.57 -19.70 24.76
N TYR A 86 23.39 -20.27 24.55
CA TYR A 86 23.19 -21.72 24.59
C TYR A 86 24.05 -22.45 23.55
N GLU A 87 24.02 -22.00 22.29
CA GLU A 87 24.83 -22.56 21.20
C GLU A 87 26.34 -22.42 21.49
N GLU A 88 26.76 -21.27 22.01
CA GLU A 88 28.15 -21.03 22.38
C GLU A 88 28.62 -21.91 23.55
N MET A 89 27.75 -22.17 24.54
CA MET A 89 28.07 -23.07 25.66
C MET A 89 28.15 -24.53 25.23
N LEU A 90 27.30 -24.99 24.30
CA LEU A 90 27.45 -26.33 23.71
C LEU A 90 28.73 -26.46 22.88
N ARG A 91 29.18 -25.38 22.24
CA ARG A 91 30.43 -25.35 21.46
C ARG A 91 31.67 -25.41 22.36
N ARG A 92 31.68 -24.68 23.48
CA ARG A 92 32.82 -24.63 24.42
C ARG A 92 32.91 -25.83 25.35
N HIS A 93 31.76 -26.43 25.68
CA HIS A 93 31.62 -27.53 26.62
C HIS A 93 30.81 -28.68 25.99
N PRO A 94 31.44 -29.52 25.13
CA PRO A 94 30.77 -30.61 24.41
C PRO A 94 30.13 -31.68 25.33
N GLU A 95 30.54 -31.74 26.59
CA GLU A 95 30.00 -32.62 27.63
C GLU A 95 28.61 -32.19 28.14
N LEU A 96 28.16 -30.97 27.82
CA LEU A 96 26.85 -30.49 28.19
C LEU A 96 25.76 -31.13 27.32
N SER A 97 24.74 -31.72 27.96
CA SER A 97 23.59 -32.28 27.25
C SER A 97 22.67 -31.18 26.67
N ALA A 98 22.04 -31.42 25.52
CA ALA A 98 21.06 -30.51 24.92
C ALA A 98 19.84 -30.18 25.83
N GLY A 99 19.61 -30.96 26.89
CA GLY A 99 18.54 -30.73 27.87
C GLY A 99 18.74 -29.50 28.78
N ILE A 100 19.89 -28.82 28.74
CA ILE A 100 20.19 -27.67 29.62
C ILE A 100 19.45 -26.39 29.25
N ARG A 101 18.92 -26.27 28.01
CA ARG A 101 18.37 -25.02 27.46
C ARG A 101 17.38 -24.34 28.40
N ARG A 102 16.38 -25.08 28.90
CA ARG A 102 15.36 -24.56 29.82
C ARG A 102 15.94 -24.07 31.15
N THR A 103 16.98 -24.75 31.65
CA THR A 103 17.66 -24.37 32.90
C THR A 103 18.50 -23.11 32.70
N LEU A 104 19.21 -23.01 31.58
CA LEU A 104 19.97 -21.85 31.18
C LEU A 104 19.08 -20.62 30.98
N GLU A 105 17.99 -20.75 30.21
CA GLU A 105 16.99 -19.70 30.00
C GLU A 105 16.42 -19.16 31.31
N ARG A 106 16.08 -20.05 32.25
CA ARG A 106 15.56 -19.66 33.57
C ARG A 106 16.60 -18.90 34.39
N ARG A 107 17.87 -19.34 34.39
CA ARG A 107 18.93 -18.67 35.16
C ARG A 107 19.30 -17.32 34.58
N ILE A 108 19.45 -17.23 33.26
CA ILE A 108 19.71 -15.95 32.59
C ILE A 108 18.55 -14.98 32.86
N ARG A 109 17.29 -15.45 32.81
CA ARG A 109 16.13 -14.63 33.18
C ARG A 109 16.19 -14.15 34.63
N SER A 110 16.55 -15.03 35.56
CA SER A 110 16.66 -14.69 36.99
C SER A 110 17.80 -13.71 37.25
N TRP A 111 18.93 -13.88 36.56
CA TRP A 111 20.07 -12.98 36.64
C TRP A 111 19.73 -11.60 36.06
N ARG A 112 19.11 -11.54 34.88
CA ARG A 112 18.65 -10.30 34.24
C ARG A 112 17.60 -9.55 35.06
N ALA A 113 16.79 -10.25 35.84
CA ALA A 113 15.82 -9.61 36.73
C ALA A 113 16.49 -8.81 37.88
N ILE A 114 17.74 -9.13 38.22
CA ILE A 114 18.48 -8.48 39.32
C ILE A 114 19.57 -7.54 38.79
N HIS A 115 20.20 -7.89 37.66
CA HIS A 115 21.40 -7.21 37.13
C HIS A 115 21.27 -6.76 35.67
N GLY A 116 20.13 -7.05 35.03
CA GLY A 116 19.89 -6.60 33.66
C GLY A 116 19.60 -5.10 33.63
N GLU A 117 19.72 -4.52 32.44
CA GLU A 117 19.29 -3.15 32.19
C GLU A 117 17.79 -3.00 32.47
N GLU A 118 17.40 -1.79 32.88
CA GLU A 118 15.99 -1.44 33.02
C GLU A 118 15.27 -1.67 31.69
N GLN A 119 14.14 -2.37 31.73
CA GLN A 119 13.32 -2.54 30.55
C GLN A 119 12.42 -1.33 30.39
N GLU A 120 12.22 -0.90 29.15
CA GLU A 120 11.25 0.14 28.85
C GLU A 120 9.87 -0.26 29.37
N VAL A 121 9.30 0.60 30.21
CA VAL A 121 7.97 0.39 30.77
C VAL A 121 6.94 0.84 29.74
N ILE A 122 6.07 -0.10 29.32
CA ILE A 122 4.93 0.22 28.46
C ILE A 122 3.83 0.85 29.30
N PHE A 123 3.67 2.17 29.21
CA PHE A 123 2.55 2.88 29.82
C PHE A 123 1.30 2.74 28.96
N ARG A 124 0.23 2.18 29.53
CA ARG A 124 -1.08 2.11 28.85
C ARG A 124 -1.68 3.50 28.78
N GLN A 125 -1.78 4.05 27.57
CA GLN A 125 -2.49 5.31 27.33
C GLN A 125 -3.98 5.05 27.11
N LEU A 126 -4.82 5.94 27.66
CA LEU A 126 -6.25 5.95 27.36
C LEU A 126 -6.46 6.81 26.11
N HIS A 127 -6.93 6.18 25.03
CA HIS A 127 -7.35 6.90 23.84
C HIS A 127 -8.83 7.28 23.99
N GLU A 128 -9.18 8.53 23.73
CA GLU A 128 -10.57 8.98 23.71
C GLU A 128 -11.17 8.76 22.30
N PRO A 129 -12.45 8.37 22.19
CA PRO A 129 -13.12 8.28 20.90
C PRO A 129 -13.11 9.62 20.15
N GLY A 130 -12.82 9.59 18.85
CA GLY A 130 -12.82 10.73 17.95
C GLY A 130 -11.62 11.67 18.13
N ARG A 131 -10.72 11.37 19.07
CA ARG A 131 -9.64 12.31 19.43
C ARG A 131 -8.50 12.34 18.43
N LEU A 132 -7.99 11.20 17.98
CA LEU A 132 -6.72 11.15 17.24
C LEU A 132 -6.81 10.23 16.02
N GLY A 133 -6.61 10.83 14.84
CA GLY A 133 -6.32 10.14 13.60
C GLY A 133 -4.84 10.23 13.22
N LEU A 134 -4.36 9.17 12.63
CA LEU A 134 -2.95 8.90 12.41
C LEU A 134 -2.75 8.55 10.93
N SER A 135 -1.88 9.30 10.24
CA SER A 135 -1.54 9.05 8.84
C SER A 135 -0.06 8.81 8.68
N ASP A 136 0.28 7.76 7.93
CA ASP A 136 1.66 7.46 7.58
C ASP A 136 1.75 6.73 6.23
N PHE A 137 2.96 6.63 5.68
CA PHE A 137 3.22 5.84 4.47
C PHE A 137 4.06 4.62 4.81
N THR A 138 3.85 3.55 4.05
CA THR A 138 4.66 2.36 4.22
C THR A 138 5.05 1.74 2.89
N ASP A 139 6.32 1.38 2.77
CA ASP A 139 6.88 0.79 1.55
C ASP A 139 6.40 -0.65 1.33
N MET A 140 6.00 -0.95 0.10
CA MET A 140 5.52 -2.27 -0.30
C MET A 140 6.41 -2.96 -1.32
N GLY A 141 7.56 -2.37 -1.68
CA GLY A 141 8.47 -2.92 -2.70
C GLY A 141 8.93 -4.34 -2.37
N SER A 142 9.10 -4.66 -1.09
CA SER A 142 9.46 -6.01 -0.62
C SER A 142 8.46 -7.12 -0.93
N LEU A 143 7.19 -6.79 -1.24
CA LEU A 143 6.18 -7.78 -1.58
C LEU A 143 6.27 -8.26 -3.02
N GLY A 144 6.94 -7.54 -3.92
CA GLY A 144 7.13 -7.94 -5.32
C GLY A 144 5.81 -8.10 -6.08
N VAL A 145 4.89 -7.16 -5.91
CA VAL A 145 3.64 -7.09 -6.68
C VAL A 145 3.95 -6.66 -8.11
N SER A 146 3.25 -7.24 -9.08
CA SER A 146 3.34 -6.84 -10.49
C SER A 146 1.96 -6.54 -11.08
N ILE A 147 1.93 -5.65 -12.07
CA ILE A 147 0.74 -5.34 -12.87
C ILE A 147 1.05 -5.72 -14.33
N ALA A 148 0.27 -6.64 -14.90
CA ALA A 148 0.45 -7.18 -16.24
C ALA A 148 1.92 -7.60 -16.50
N GLY A 149 2.53 -8.29 -15.54
CA GLY A 149 3.92 -8.77 -15.59
C GLY A 149 4.99 -7.70 -15.31
N GLN A 150 4.63 -6.44 -15.08
CA GLN A 150 5.58 -5.38 -14.75
C GLN A 150 5.65 -5.15 -13.24
N SER A 151 6.85 -5.15 -12.67
CA SER A 151 7.06 -4.89 -11.24
C SER A 151 6.49 -3.52 -10.84
N LEU A 152 5.70 -3.49 -9.77
CA LEU A 152 5.07 -2.28 -9.24
C LEU A 152 5.81 -1.78 -8.00
N ASP A 153 6.60 -0.73 -8.18
CA ASP A 153 7.14 0.05 -7.06
C ASP A 153 6.06 1.00 -6.54
N HIS A 154 5.70 0.88 -5.26
CA HIS A 154 4.60 1.64 -4.67
C HIS A 154 4.68 1.70 -3.15
N LEU A 155 4.02 2.73 -2.61
CA LEU A 155 3.76 2.93 -1.19
C LEU A 155 2.28 2.66 -0.90
N LEU A 156 1.96 2.35 0.34
CA LEU A 156 0.61 2.52 0.87
C LEU A 156 0.55 3.76 1.74
N TYR A 157 -0.37 4.65 1.43
CA TYR A 157 -0.90 5.57 2.43
C TYR A 157 -1.76 4.76 3.40
N HIS A 158 -1.59 4.98 4.70
CA HIS A 158 -2.36 4.33 5.73
C HIS A 158 -2.85 5.34 6.77
N PHE A 159 -4.17 5.41 6.93
CA PHE A 159 -4.87 6.18 7.93
C PHE A 159 -5.45 5.26 8.99
N ARG A 160 -5.38 5.67 10.27
CA ARG A 160 -5.97 4.94 11.38
C ARG A 160 -6.56 5.83 12.46
N LEU A 161 -7.68 5.42 13.06
CA LEU A 161 -8.15 5.99 14.33
C LEU A 161 -7.54 5.26 15.53
N ALA A 162 -6.96 6.00 16.46
CA ALA A 162 -6.28 5.43 17.62
C ALA A 162 -7.23 4.64 18.55
N TRP A 163 -8.53 4.97 18.59
CA TRP A 163 -9.48 4.35 19.51
C TRP A 163 -10.24 3.16 18.92
N SER A 164 -10.95 3.30 17.79
CA SER A 164 -11.68 2.18 17.19
C SER A 164 -10.77 1.17 16.48
N GLY A 165 -9.62 1.63 16.00
CA GLY A 165 -8.77 0.89 15.07
C GLY A 165 -9.33 0.86 13.65
N PHE A 166 -10.26 1.78 13.29
CA PHE A 166 -10.62 2.03 11.89
C PHE A 166 -9.35 2.26 11.07
N GLU A 167 -9.24 1.61 9.93
CA GLU A 167 -8.10 1.76 9.02
C GLU A 167 -8.60 2.08 7.61
N HIS A 168 -7.86 2.91 6.90
CA HIS A 168 -8.05 3.16 5.47
C HIS A 168 -6.70 3.17 4.79
N THR A 169 -6.61 2.55 3.62
CA THR A 169 -5.36 2.49 2.85
C THR A 169 -5.59 2.94 1.44
N HIS A 170 -4.58 3.56 0.84
CA HIS A 170 -4.60 3.91 -0.57
C HIS A 170 -3.28 3.56 -1.23
N VAL A 171 -3.34 2.96 -2.43
CA VAL A 171 -2.15 2.63 -3.22
C VAL A 171 -1.61 3.90 -3.86
N ILE A 172 -0.43 4.29 -3.39
CA ILE A 172 0.31 5.45 -3.84
C ILE A 172 1.39 4.95 -4.76
N LEU A 173 1.24 5.28 -6.03
CA LEU A 173 2.31 5.07 -6.99
C LEU A 173 3.46 6.01 -6.65
N GLY A 174 3.12 7.13 -5.99
CA GLY A 174 3.92 8.27 -5.49
C GLY A 174 5.21 7.94 -4.79
N GLY A 175 6.09 8.93 -4.76
CA GLY A 175 6.81 9.17 -3.51
C GLY A 175 5.87 9.87 -2.51
N GLU A 176 6.30 9.96 -1.27
CA GLU A 176 5.60 10.71 -0.23
C GLU A 176 5.45 12.18 -0.67
N SER A 177 4.21 12.61 -0.88
CA SER A 177 3.88 13.96 -1.34
C SER A 177 2.61 14.47 -0.67
N PHE A 178 2.46 15.80 -0.59
CA PHE A 178 1.25 16.39 -0.01
C PHE A 178 -0.02 16.01 -0.79
N VAL A 179 0.05 15.91 -2.11
CA VAL A 179 -1.07 15.45 -2.96
C VAL A 179 -1.51 14.04 -2.55
N ALA A 180 -0.56 13.12 -2.37
CA ALA A 180 -0.85 11.76 -1.90
C ALA A 180 -1.46 11.74 -0.48
N LEU A 181 -0.93 12.57 0.43
CA LEU A 181 -1.46 12.71 1.78
C LEU A 181 -2.89 13.28 1.77
N ALA A 182 -3.13 14.33 0.99
CA ALA A 182 -4.42 15.00 0.91
C ALA A 182 -5.47 14.10 0.26
N GLU A 183 -5.17 13.44 -0.86
CA GLU A 183 -6.07 12.49 -1.52
C GLU A 183 -6.39 11.32 -0.58
N GLY A 184 -5.37 10.72 0.04
CA GLY A 184 -5.53 9.60 0.98
C GLY A 184 -6.34 9.97 2.22
N LEU A 185 -6.01 11.09 2.87
CA LEU A 185 -6.71 11.55 4.07
C LEU A 185 -8.16 11.87 3.76
N GLN A 186 -8.44 12.61 2.69
CA GLN A 186 -9.82 12.89 2.30
C GLN A 186 -10.60 11.60 2.05
N ASN A 187 -10.05 10.65 1.29
CA ASN A 187 -10.72 9.37 1.07
C ASN A 187 -11.01 8.62 2.37
N ALA A 188 -10.09 8.64 3.33
CA ALA A 188 -10.29 8.05 4.66
C ALA A 188 -11.43 8.72 5.45
N LEU A 189 -11.42 10.06 5.54
CA LEU A 189 -12.41 10.83 6.30
C LEU A 189 -13.82 10.67 5.71
N TRP A 190 -13.93 10.69 4.38
CA TRP A 190 -15.21 10.50 3.69
C TRP A 190 -15.74 9.07 3.81
N SER A 191 -14.86 8.06 3.81
CA SER A 191 -15.25 6.67 4.07
C SER A 191 -15.73 6.47 5.52
N LEU A 192 -15.04 7.11 6.47
CA LEU A 192 -15.39 7.10 7.89
C LEU A 192 -16.69 7.88 8.18
N GLY A 193 -16.97 8.93 7.40
CA GLY A 193 -18.13 9.81 7.58
C GLY A 193 -17.93 10.89 8.66
N GLY A 194 -16.68 11.23 8.99
CA GLY A 194 -16.34 12.23 10.00
C GLY A 194 -14.84 12.42 10.15
N ALA A 195 -14.42 13.48 10.83
CA ALA A 195 -13.01 13.80 11.07
C ALA A 195 -12.63 13.74 12.56
N PRO A 196 -11.42 13.25 12.91
CA PRO A 196 -10.94 13.28 14.29
C PRO A 196 -10.65 14.71 14.75
N LEU A 197 -10.55 14.94 16.07
CA LEU A 197 -10.17 16.23 16.63
C LEU A 197 -8.73 16.60 16.27
N TYR A 198 -7.81 15.66 16.43
CA TYR A 198 -6.41 15.81 16.09
C TYR A 198 -6.03 14.90 14.94
N HIS A 199 -5.26 15.42 14.00
CA HIS A 199 -4.62 14.64 12.96
C HIS A 199 -3.11 14.70 13.10
N ARG A 200 -2.46 13.55 13.03
CA ARG A 200 -1.01 13.42 13.14
C ARG A 200 -0.46 12.74 11.89
N SER A 201 0.57 13.34 11.32
CA SER A 201 1.32 12.76 10.20
C SER A 201 2.80 13.11 10.28
N ASP A 202 3.65 12.12 10.08
CA ASP A 202 5.11 12.27 10.01
C ASP A 202 5.64 12.39 8.58
N SER A 203 4.81 12.05 7.61
CA SER A 203 5.13 11.92 6.20
C SER A 203 5.52 13.23 5.52
N LEU A 204 5.14 14.36 6.11
CA LEU A 204 5.60 15.68 5.66
C LEU A 204 7.14 15.78 5.80
N SER A 205 7.73 15.13 6.81
CA SER A 205 9.18 15.14 7.05
C SER A 205 10.00 14.48 5.95
N ALA A 206 9.49 13.41 5.35
CA ALA A 206 10.14 12.76 4.22
C ALA A 206 9.97 13.58 2.91
N ALA A 207 8.79 14.15 2.69
CA ALA A 207 8.55 15.10 1.60
C ALA A 207 9.48 16.34 1.69
N PHE A 208 9.90 16.73 2.91
CA PHE A 208 10.83 17.85 3.13
C PHE A 208 12.30 17.58 2.79
N ARG A 209 12.75 16.34 2.54
CA ARG A 209 14.20 16.03 2.44
C ARG A 209 14.93 16.73 1.28
N ASN A 210 14.23 17.10 0.20
CA ASN A 210 14.82 17.71 -1.00
C ASN A 210 14.23 19.09 -1.37
N LEU A 211 13.54 19.77 -0.46
CA LEU A 211 12.82 21.01 -0.75
C LEU A 211 13.55 22.25 -0.21
N SER A 212 13.46 23.37 -0.93
CA SER A 212 13.88 24.70 -0.47
C SER A 212 13.07 25.12 0.76
N ALA A 213 13.58 26.08 1.55
CA ALA A 213 12.89 26.57 2.75
C ALA A 213 11.44 27.00 2.45
N ASP A 214 11.24 27.80 1.40
CA ASP A 214 9.93 28.30 0.96
C ASP A 214 8.96 27.16 0.61
N ALA A 215 9.47 26.09 -0.03
CA ALA A 215 8.64 24.93 -0.38
C ALA A 215 8.25 24.09 0.84
N LYS A 216 9.03 24.13 1.94
CA LYS A 216 8.65 23.48 3.21
C LYS A 216 7.57 24.26 3.94
N GLU A 217 7.63 25.59 3.88
CA GLU A 217 6.65 26.48 4.47
C GLU A 217 5.30 26.38 3.75
N ASP A 218 5.30 26.43 2.41
CA ASP A 218 4.09 26.23 1.58
C ASP A 218 3.40 24.88 1.87
N LEU A 219 4.16 23.78 1.98
CA LEU A 219 3.60 22.47 2.33
C LEU A 219 3.01 22.43 3.75
N THR A 220 3.64 23.13 4.70
CA THR A 220 3.10 23.24 6.06
C THR A 220 1.77 23.98 6.05
N HIS A 221 1.71 25.11 5.34
CA HIS A 221 0.50 25.90 5.20
C HIS A 221 -0.64 25.10 4.57
N ARG A 222 -0.38 24.41 3.45
CA ARG A 222 -1.40 23.58 2.78
C ARG A 222 -1.92 22.44 3.67
N TYR A 223 -1.06 21.87 4.52
CA TYR A 223 -1.48 20.87 5.50
C TYR A 223 -2.33 21.46 6.63
N GLU A 224 -1.98 22.64 7.12
CA GLU A 224 -2.78 23.37 8.10
C GLU A 224 -4.14 23.77 7.52
N GLU A 225 -4.20 24.23 6.27
CA GLU A 225 -5.45 24.53 5.55
C GLU A 225 -6.30 23.27 5.36
N LEU A 226 -5.69 22.15 4.97
CA LEU A 226 -6.39 20.87 4.86
C LEU A 226 -6.99 20.45 6.20
N CYS A 227 -6.23 20.55 7.29
CA CYS A 227 -6.73 20.24 8.62
C CYS A 227 -7.87 21.19 9.02
N ALA A 228 -7.71 22.50 8.80
CA ALA A 228 -8.72 23.50 9.11
C ALA A 228 -10.03 23.27 8.32
N HIS A 229 -9.95 22.88 7.05
CA HIS A 229 -11.12 22.56 6.22
C HIS A 229 -11.95 21.42 6.81
N TYR A 230 -11.29 20.42 7.41
CA TYR A 230 -11.92 19.30 8.11
C TYR A 230 -12.08 19.53 9.62
N ARG A 231 -11.87 20.77 10.09
CA ARG A 231 -11.93 21.19 11.50
C ARG A 231 -10.93 20.46 12.42
N MET A 232 -9.94 19.77 11.86
CA MET A 232 -8.92 19.04 12.60
C MET A 232 -7.82 19.98 13.09
N THR A 233 -7.23 19.65 14.24
CA THR A 233 -6.00 20.31 14.73
C THR A 233 -4.78 19.46 14.33
N PRO A 234 -3.84 19.99 13.53
CA PRO A 234 -2.64 19.26 13.17
C PRO A 234 -1.73 19.09 14.39
N THR A 235 -1.18 17.89 14.56
CA THR A 235 -0.13 17.61 15.55
C THR A 235 1.08 17.01 14.84
N ARG A 236 2.28 17.35 15.33
CA ARG A 236 3.55 16.79 14.85
C ARG A 236 4.18 15.96 15.95
N ASN A 237 4.94 14.94 15.57
CA ASN A 237 5.77 14.23 16.54
C ASN A 237 6.95 15.09 16.99
N ASN A 238 7.32 14.92 18.24
CA ASN A 238 8.55 15.49 18.75
C ASN A 238 9.74 14.75 18.11
N LYS A 239 10.59 15.46 17.37
CA LYS A 239 11.79 14.89 16.74
C LYS A 239 12.63 14.17 17.79
N GLY A 240 12.80 12.85 17.64
CA GLY A 240 13.66 12.02 18.48
C GLY A 240 12.94 11.19 19.55
N ILE A 241 11.61 11.23 19.65
CA ILE A 241 10.83 10.39 20.59
C ILE A 241 10.08 9.31 19.80
N ALA A 242 10.71 8.15 19.62
CA ALA A 242 10.16 7.02 18.86
C ALA A 242 8.82 6.48 19.42
N HIS A 243 8.52 6.72 20.70
CA HIS A 243 7.35 6.14 21.36
C HIS A 243 5.99 6.72 20.91
N GLU A 244 5.97 7.88 20.23
CA GLU A 244 4.72 8.56 19.85
C GLU A 244 4.00 7.92 18.64
N ASN A 245 4.70 7.08 17.86
CA ASN A 245 4.17 6.40 16.65
C ASN A 245 4.03 4.87 16.76
N VAL A 246 4.37 4.28 17.90
CA VAL A 246 4.42 2.82 18.09
C VAL A 246 3.09 2.12 17.73
N SER A 247 1.96 2.83 17.90
CA SER A 247 0.63 2.32 17.56
C SER A 247 0.40 2.17 16.05
N ILE A 248 0.99 3.03 15.22
CA ILE A 248 0.96 2.93 13.76
C ILE A 248 1.96 1.89 13.28
N GLU A 249 3.20 1.92 13.79
CA GLU A 249 4.29 1.05 13.32
C GLU A 249 3.96 -0.44 13.49
N SER A 250 3.42 -0.83 14.65
CA SER A 250 2.95 -2.21 14.87
C SER A 250 1.82 -2.59 13.91
N SER A 251 0.90 -1.66 13.64
CA SER A 251 -0.24 -1.88 12.74
C SER A 251 0.21 -1.96 11.27
N HIS A 252 1.24 -1.22 10.87
CA HIS A 252 1.90 -1.38 9.57
C HIS A 252 2.47 -2.77 9.40
N GLY A 253 3.15 -3.29 10.43
CA GLY A 253 3.63 -4.67 10.43
C GLY A 253 2.50 -5.66 10.18
N HIS A 254 1.40 -5.53 10.93
CA HIS A 254 0.23 -6.39 10.78
C HIS A 254 -0.45 -6.27 9.40
N LEU A 255 -0.59 -5.07 8.86
CA LEU A 255 -1.16 -4.85 7.53
C LEU A 255 -0.27 -5.49 6.44
N LYS A 256 1.05 -5.29 6.51
CA LYS A 256 1.99 -5.91 5.57
C LYS A 256 1.96 -7.43 5.64
N ASP A 257 1.92 -7.98 6.85
CA ASP A 257 1.80 -9.43 7.05
C ASP A 257 0.48 -9.94 6.47
N ALA A 258 -0.64 -9.26 6.71
CA ALA A 258 -1.94 -9.63 6.16
C ALA A 258 -1.97 -9.59 4.63
N ILE A 259 -1.37 -8.57 4.01
CA ILE A 259 -1.26 -8.46 2.55
C ILE A 259 -0.36 -9.55 1.99
N ARG A 260 0.80 -9.80 2.62
CA ARG A 260 1.70 -10.89 2.23
C ARG A 260 0.98 -12.24 2.26
N ASP A 261 0.27 -12.52 3.35
CA ASP A 261 -0.44 -13.79 3.51
C ASP A 261 -1.58 -13.92 2.50
N ALA A 262 -2.31 -12.84 2.23
CA ALA A 262 -3.35 -12.81 1.19
C ALA A 262 -2.78 -13.03 -0.23
N LEU A 263 -1.63 -12.45 -0.55
CA LEU A 263 -0.92 -12.69 -1.82
C LEU A 263 -0.45 -14.14 -1.94
N LEU A 264 0.02 -14.74 -0.83
CA LEU A 264 0.38 -16.16 -0.80
C LEU A 264 -0.84 -17.07 -1.03
N MET A 265 -1.98 -16.76 -0.41
CA MET A 265 -3.23 -17.50 -0.60
C MET A 265 -3.77 -17.38 -2.03
N ARG A 266 -3.62 -16.22 -2.67
CA ARG A 266 -3.97 -16.00 -4.08
C ARG A 266 -3.12 -16.86 -5.03
N GLY A 267 -1.91 -17.25 -4.63
CA GLY A 267 -0.99 -18.05 -5.44
C GLY A 267 -0.30 -17.28 -6.57
N SER A 268 -0.62 -15.99 -6.75
CA SER A 268 0.02 -15.09 -7.70
C SER A 268 0.14 -13.68 -7.10
N ARG A 269 1.24 -13.00 -7.43
CA ARG A 269 1.49 -11.59 -7.08
C ARG A 269 1.22 -10.63 -8.24
N ASP A 270 0.80 -11.16 -9.39
CA ASP A 270 0.53 -10.41 -10.61
C ASP A 270 -0.97 -10.09 -10.75
N PHE A 271 -1.30 -8.84 -11.05
CA PHE A 271 -2.67 -8.35 -11.26
C PHE A 271 -2.83 -7.82 -12.69
N ASP A 272 -4.05 -7.91 -13.24
CA ASP A 272 -4.30 -7.45 -14.61
C ASP A 272 -4.14 -5.94 -14.77
N ASP A 273 -4.62 -5.18 -13.77
CA ASP A 273 -4.50 -3.72 -13.73
C ASP A 273 -4.39 -3.19 -12.28
N LEU A 274 -4.09 -1.90 -12.16
CA LEU A 274 -3.95 -1.23 -10.87
C LEU A 274 -5.27 -1.16 -10.09
N GLY A 275 -6.41 -1.13 -10.79
CA GLY A 275 -7.73 -1.13 -10.16
C GLY A 275 -8.01 -2.44 -9.42
N ALA A 276 -7.66 -3.57 -10.04
CA ALA A 276 -7.75 -4.89 -9.43
C ALA A 276 -6.87 -5.00 -8.19
N TYR A 277 -5.64 -4.47 -8.23
CA TYR A 277 -4.77 -4.45 -7.06
C TYR A 277 -5.32 -3.54 -5.94
N ARG A 278 -5.81 -2.34 -6.28
CA ARG A 278 -6.45 -1.43 -5.32
C ARG A 278 -7.66 -2.08 -4.64
N ALA A 279 -8.53 -2.73 -5.41
CA ALA A 279 -9.69 -3.45 -4.87
C ALA A 279 -9.29 -4.61 -3.94
N PHE A 280 -8.22 -5.33 -4.26
CA PHE A 280 -7.68 -6.37 -3.41
C PHE A 280 -7.20 -5.84 -2.05
N ILE A 281 -6.51 -4.70 -2.04
CA ILE A 281 -6.11 -4.02 -0.80
C ILE A 281 -7.33 -3.53 -0.02
N ASP A 282 -8.31 -2.93 -0.70
CA ASP A 282 -9.56 -2.46 -0.10
C ASP A 282 -10.33 -3.62 0.57
N GLU A 283 -10.33 -4.81 -0.02
CA GLU A 283 -10.97 -6.00 0.57
C GLU A 283 -10.31 -6.43 1.88
N ILE A 284 -8.97 -6.40 1.96
CA ILE A 284 -8.22 -6.75 3.16
C ILE A 284 -8.57 -5.78 4.30
N VAL A 285 -8.53 -4.48 4.01
CA VAL A 285 -8.86 -3.43 5.00
C VAL A 285 -10.34 -3.45 5.38
N SER A 286 -11.23 -3.72 4.42
CA SER A 286 -12.66 -3.85 4.68
C SER A 286 -12.97 -5.00 5.64
N ARG A 287 -12.28 -6.14 5.52
CA ARG A 287 -12.42 -7.26 6.47
C ARG A 287 -11.93 -6.88 7.88
N HIS A 288 -10.83 -6.15 7.97
CA HIS A 288 -10.35 -5.62 9.25
C HIS A 288 -11.37 -4.67 9.88
N ASN A 289 -11.85 -3.69 9.13
CA ASN A 289 -12.86 -2.74 9.59
C ASN A 289 -14.18 -3.43 9.98
N ALA A 290 -14.62 -4.46 9.25
CA ALA A 290 -15.81 -5.23 9.60
C ALA A 290 -15.68 -5.88 10.98
N ASN A 291 -14.51 -6.43 11.33
CA ASN A 291 -14.24 -6.98 12.66
C ASN A 291 -14.25 -5.90 13.75
N HIS A 292 -13.91 -4.66 13.39
CA HIS A 292 -13.91 -3.50 14.28
C HIS A 292 -15.22 -2.68 14.26
N GLY A 293 -16.21 -3.09 13.47
CA GLY A 293 -17.42 -2.30 13.16
C GLY A 293 -18.12 -1.71 14.39
N LYS A 294 -18.33 -2.52 15.44
CA LYS A 294 -18.97 -2.05 16.69
C LYS A 294 -18.22 -0.89 17.36
N ARG A 295 -16.88 -0.90 17.31
CA ARG A 295 -16.06 0.20 17.85
C ARG A 295 -16.11 1.39 16.90
N ILE A 296 -16.03 1.17 15.60
CA ILE A 296 -16.13 2.26 14.60
C ILE A 296 -17.45 3.01 14.76
N ASP A 297 -18.56 2.29 14.89
CA ASP A 297 -19.89 2.88 15.07
C ASP A 297 -20.03 3.60 16.41
N ALA A 298 -19.37 3.12 17.47
CA ALA A 298 -19.33 3.81 18.76
C ALA A 298 -18.46 5.08 18.74
N GLU A 299 -17.44 5.13 17.87
CA GLU A 299 -16.58 6.31 17.71
C GLU A 299 -17.23 7.39 16.84
N ARG A 300 -17.99 6.99 15.82
CA ARG A 300 -18.57 7.89 14.81
C ARG A 300 -19.31 9.12 15.37
N PRO A 301 -20.11 9.04 16.45
CA PRO A 301 -20.77 10.21 17.05
C PRO A 301 -19.82 11.23 17.70
N HIS A 302 -18.56 10.85 17.95
CA HIS A 302 -17.54 11.71 18.55
C HIS A 302 -16.66 12.39 17.49
N LEU A 303 -16.86 12.07 16.20
CA LEU A 303 -16.15 12.70 15.10
C LEU A 303 -16.76 14.06 14.75
N GLN A 304 -15.92 14.93 14.22
CA GLN A 304 -16.32 16.20 13.65
C GLN A 304 -17.05 15.98 12.33
N GLU A 305 -18.05 16.81 12.07
CA GLU A 305 -18.78 16.81 10.80
C GLU A 305 -17.85 17.13 9.63
N LEU A 306 -18.08 16.43 8.52
CA LEU A 306 -17.39 16.73 7.27
C LEU A 306 -17.90 18.04 6.67
N PRO A 307 -17.04 18.80 5.97
CA PRO A 307 -17.48 19.92 5.14
C PRO A 307 -18.35 19.45 3.97
N ASP A 308 -19.16 20.35 3.41
CA ASP A 308 -20.08 20.06 2.30
C ASP A 308 -19.38 19.50 1.06
N GLN A 309 -18.13 19.90 0.85
CA GLN A 309 -17.32 19.51 -0.30
C GLN A 309 -15.90 19.17 0.11
N ARG A 310 -15.27 18.30 -0.69
CA ARG A 310 -13.83 18.04 -0.62
C ARG A 310 -13.03 19.30 -0.93
N THR A 311 -11.88 19.44 -0.30
CA THR A 311 -10.90 20.46 -0.70
C THR A 311 -10.02 19.94 -1.84
N SER A 312 -9.28 20.83 -2.48
CA SER A 312 -8.33 20.48 -3.54
C SER A 312 -7.25 19.53 -3.01
N ASP A 313 -7.20 18.33 -3.57
CA ASP A 313 -6.16 17.31 -3.40
C ASP A 313 -5.09 17.36 -4.50
N PHE A 314 -5.20 18.28 -5.46
CA PHE A 314 -4.30 18.39 -6.60
C PHE A 314 -3.41 19.64 -6.54
N GLU A 315 -2.25 19.57 -7.19
CA GLU A 315 -1.43 20.74 -7.50
C GLU A 315 -1.83 21.33 -8.86
N GLU A 316 -2.07 22.64 -8.93
CA GLU A 316 -2.38 23.30 -10.20
C GLU A 316 -1.12 23.89 -10.85
N VAL A 317 -0.86 23.53 -12.10
CA VAL A 317 0.30 24.04 -12.87
C VAL A 317 -0.15 24.50 -14.24
N VAL A 318 0.27 25.69 -14.66
CA VAL A 318 0.02 26.20 -16.00
C VAL A 318 1.22 25.88 -16.89
N VAL A 319 0.97 25.20 -18.01
CA VAL A 319 1.99 24.82 -19.00
C VAL A 319 1.62 25.34 -20.38
N THR A 320 2.62 25.61 -21.21
CA THR A 320 2.41 25.99 -22.62
C THR A 320 2.79 24.82 -23.52
N VAL A 321 1.92 24.48 -24.47
CA VAL A 321 2.20 23.42 -25.44
C VAL A 321 3.22 23.90 -26.45
N SER A 322 4.33 23.18 -26.53
CA SER A 322 5.41 23.47 -27.46
C SER A 322 5.06 23.05 -28.89
N ARG A 323 5.85 23.53 -29.87
CA ARG A 323 5.76 23.08 -31.27
C ARG A 323 6.11 21.60 -31.47
N THR A 324 6.66 20.91 -30.47
CA THR A 324 6.96 19.47 -30.53
C THR A 324 5.73 18.60 -30.25
N GLY A 325 4.54 19.19 -30.09
CA GLY A 325 3.27 18.46 -29.96
C GLY A 325 2.96 18.02 -28.53
N GLY A 326 3.52 18.69 -27.53
CA GLY A 326 3.41 18.30 -26.13
C GLY A 326 3.82 19.39 -25.16
N PHE A 327 3.86 19.06 -23.87
CA PHE A 327 4.42 19.91 -22.82
C PHE A 327 5.29 19.08 -21.88
N THR A 328 6.21 19.73 -21.17
CA THR A 328 7.02 19.07 -20.15
C THR A 328 6.56 19.53 -18.77
N LEU A 329 6.21 18.58 -17.90
CA LEU A 329 5.85 18.83 -16.50
C LEU A 329 6.69 17.92 -15.61
N ARG A 330 7.38 18.50 -14.61
CA ARG A 330 8.19 17.76 -13.62
C ARG A 330 9.15 16.73 -14.28
N LYS A 331 9.87 17.17 -15.31
CA LYS A 331 10.81 16.37 -16.16
C LYS A 331 10.15 15.29 -17.03
N VAL A 332 8.83 15.23 -17.12
CA VAL A 332 8.11 14.28 -17.97
C VAL A 332 7.48 14.98 -19.15
N PHE A 333 7.69 14.45 -20.37
CA PHE A 333 7.06 14.99 -21.59
C PHE A 333 5.72 14.30 -21.86
N TYR A 334 4.68 15.11 -22.07
CA TYR A 334 3.32 14.66 -22.36
C TYR A 334 2.94 15.10 -23.76
N THR A 335 2.59 14.14 -24.63
CA THR A 335 1.97 14.47 -25.92
C THR A 335 0.54 14.97 -25.74
N VAL A 336 0.10 15.89 -26.59
CA VAL A 336 -1.30 16.36 -26.65
C VAL A 336 -1.73 16.55 -28.11
N PRO A 337 -3.04 16.57 -28.42
CA PRO A 337 -3.51 16.83 -29.78
C PRO A 337 -2.87 18.07 -30.39
N SER A 338 -2.38 17.96 -31.63
CA SER A 338 -1.61 19.02 -32.30
C SER A 338 -2.31 20.37 -32.41
N ARG A 339 -3.65 20.40 -32.37
CA ARG A 339 -4.45 21.64 -32.30
C ARG A 339 -4.17 22.50 -31.06
N LEU A 340 -3.59 21.91 -30.01
CA LEU A 340 -3.28 22.61 -28.77
C LEU A 340 -1.90 23.29 -28.79
N ILE A 341 -1.11 23.14 -29.85
CA ILE A 341 0.20 23.79 -29.98
C ILE A 341 0.05 25.32 -29.82
N GLY A 342 0.84 25.91 -28.93
CA GLY A 342 0.79 27.34 -28.61
C GLY A 342 -0.27 27.74 -27.58
N HIS A 343 -1.19 26.85 -27.20
CA HIS A 343 -2.15 27.13 -26.14
C HIS A 343 -1.54 26.94 -24.74
N ARG A 344 -2.04 27.71 -23.78
CA ARG A 344 -1.77 27.53 -22.35
C ARG A 344 -2.79 26.56 -21.77
N LEU A 345 -2.30 25.48 -21.16
CA LEU A 345 -3.09 24.45 -20.51
C LEU A 345 -2.96 24.61 -19.00
N ARG A 346 -4.07 24.39 -18.29
CA ARG A 346 -4.08 24.30 -16.84
C ARG A 346 -4.14 22.83 -16.45
N ILE A 347 -3.15 22.37 -15.70
CA ILE A 347 -2.99 20.98 -15.31
C ILE A 347 -3.31 20.86 -13.83
N ARG A 348 -4.23 19.96 -13.48
CA ARG A 348 -4.40 19.49 -12.11
C ARG A 348 -3.63 18.20 -11.95
N LEU A 349 -2.61 18.21 -11.11
CA LEU A 349 -1.67 17.12 -10.88
C LEU A 349 -2.09 16.36 -9.62
N PHE A 350 -2.49 15.11 -9.79
CA PHE A 350 -2.83 14.14 -8.74
C PHE A 350 -1.68 13.14 -8.56
N ASP A 351 -1.78 12.19 -7.62
CA ASP A 351 -0.72 11.19 -7.42
C ASP A 351 -0.53 10.25 -8.62
N ASP A 352 -1.62 9.85 -9.26
CA ASP A 352 -1.61 8.86 -10.35
C ASP A 352 -1.96 9.43 -11.73
N ARG A 353 -2.52 10.64 -11.79
CA ARG A 353 -3.06 11.24 -13.02
C ARG A 353 -2.84 12.75 -13.14
N LEU A 354 -2.99 13.23 -14.37
CA LEU A 354 -3.09 14.65 -14.71
C LEU A 354 -4.47 14.89 -15.32
N GLU A 355 -5.16 15.93 -14.89
CA GLU A 355 -6.31 16.46 -15.61
C GLU A 355 -5.93 17.72 -16.36
N VAL A 356 -6.16 17.72 -17.67
CA VAL A 356 -5.75 18.79 -18.58
C VAL A 356 -6.95 19.66 -18.92
N PHE A 357 -6.85 20.96 -18.67
CA PHE A 357 -7.89 21.95 -18.95
C PHE A 357 -7.42 22.99 -19.96
N VAL A 358 -8.34 23.44 -20.81
CA VAL A 358 -8.21 24.68 -21.60
C VAL A 358 -9.28 25.65 -21.14
N GLY A 359 -8.85 26.77 -20.57
CA GLY A 359 -9.75 27.66 -19.83
C GLY A 359 -10.48 26.90 -18.72
N GLY A 360 -11.82 26.92 -18.75
CA GLY A 360 -12.68 26.18 -17.81
C GLY A 360 -13.00 24.74 -18.21
N THR A 361 -12.66 24.30 -19.43
CA THR A 361 -13.12 23.00 -19.97
C THR A 361 -12.08 21.90 -19.73
N LYS A 362 -12.49 20.79 -19.11
CA LYS A 362 -11.66 19.57 -19.00
C LYS A 362 -11.54 18.91 -20.36
N LEU A 363 -10.32 18.78 -20.87
CA LEU A 363 -10.06 18.18 -22.18
C LEU A 363 -9.79 16.68 -22.12
N MET A 364 -8.93 16.25 -21.19
CA MET A 364 -8.53 14.85 -21.05
C MET A 364 -7.90 14.59 -19.69
N THR A 365 -7.80 13.29 -19.37
CA THR A 365 -7.02 12.78 -18.25
C THR A 365 -5.85 11.97 -18.81
N LEU A 366 -4.65 12.21 -18.31
CA LEU A 366 -3.43 11.50 -18.69
C LEU A 366 -2.85 10.78 -17.46
N PRO A 367 -2.24 9.59 -17.62
CA PRO A 367 -1.52 8.96 -16.51
C PRO A 367 -0.32 9.83 -16.12
N ARG A 368 0.01 9.89 -14.83
CA ARG A 368 1.17 10.63 -14.36
C ARG A 368 2.45 9.83 -14.60
N GLY A 369 3.27 10.30 -15.53
CA GLY A 369 4.63 9.81 -15.70
C GLY A 369 5.55 10.31 -14.59
N ARG A 370 6.68 9.63 -14.40
CA ARG A 370 7.59 9.85 -13.27
C ARG A 370 9.02 9.92 -13.76
N GLY A 371 9.71 11.00 -13.41
CA GLY A 371 11.14 11.10 -13.70
C GLY A 371 11.89 9.96 -12.99
N HIS A 372 12.84 9.34 -13.69
CA HIS A 372 13.67 8.30 -13.10
C HIS A 372 14.64 8.91 -12.08
N ALA A 373 15.02 8.14 -11.05
CA ALA A 373 16.00 8.54 -10.04
C ALA A 373 17.34 8.97 -10.67
N ASP A 374 17.71 8.38 -11.81
CA ASP A 374 18.90 8.70 -12.60
C ASP A 374 18.81 10.03 -13.38
N GLY A 375 17.73 10.80 -13.19
CA GLY A 375 17.52 12.10 -13.84
C GLY A 375 17.04 12.03 -15.29
N ARG A 376 16.79 10.82 -15.83
CA ARG A 376 16.24 10.65 -17.18
C ARG A 376 14.81 11.18 -17.25
N HIS A 377 14.54 11.88 -18.33
CA HIS A 377 13.20 12.35 -18.68
C HIS A 377 12.31 11.15 -19.02
N ASP A 378 11.18 11.06 -18.34
CA ASP A 378 10.11 10.13 -18.72
C ASP A 378 9.18 10.78 -19.75
N GLN A 379 8.37 9.98 -20.41
CA GLN A 379 7.53 10.40 -21.53
C GLN A 379 6.21 9.64 -21.47
N VAL A 380 5.11 10.37 -21.46
CA VAL A 380 3.75 9.85 -21.55
C VAL A 380 3.19 10.23 -22.91
N VAL A 381 3.04 9.22 -23.75
CA VAL A 381 2.80 9.38 -25.17
C VAL A 381 1.52 8.68 -25.53
N ASN A 382 0.69 9.35 -26.33
CA ASN A 382 -0.47 8.73 -26.96
C ASN A 382 -0.33 8.95 -28.46
N TYR A 383 -0.19 7.87 -29.22
CA TYR A 383 0.03 7.98 -30.66
C TYR A 383 -1.12 8.67 -31.39
N ARG A 384 -2.36 8.62 -30.85
CA ARG A 384 -3.52 9.34 -31.38
C ARG A 384 -3.28 10.84 -31.44
N HIS A 385 -2.41 11.39 -30.58
CA HIS A 385 -2.08 12.82 -30.58
C HIS A 385 -1.19 13.23 -31.76
N VAL A 386 -0.36 12.31 -32.26
CA VAL A 386 0.65 12.58 -33.29
C VAL A 386 0.35 11.92 -34.64
N ILE A 387 -0.62 10.99 -34.70
CA ILE A 387 -0.89 10.16 -35.87
C ILE A 387 -1.21 10.99 -37.13
N HIS A 388 -1.99 12.06 -37.00
CA HIS A 388 -2.31 12.93 -38.13
C HIS A 388 -1.07 13.65 -38.70
N SER A 389 -0.10 13.97 -37.86
CA SER A 389 1.18 14.55 -38.28
C SER A 389 2.10 13.50 -38.91
N LEU A 390 2.13 12.28 -38.33
CA LEU A 390 2.90 11.16 -38.87
C LEU A 390 2.39 10.71 -40.24
N ARG A 391 1.08 10.72 -40.50
CA ARG A 391 0.52 10.44 -41.84
C ARG A 391 1.10 11.36 -42.92
N LYS A 392 1.34 12.63 -42.58
CA LYS A 392 1.95 13.61 -43.50
C LYS A 392 3.45 13.44 -43.64
N LYS A 393 4.12 12.92 -42.60
CA LYS A 393 5.58 12.77 -42.53
C LYS A 393 5.97 11.40 -41.95
N PRO A 394 5.76 10.29 -42.67
CA PRO A 394 5.95 8.95 -42.08
C PRO A 394 7.38 8.68 -41.63
N MET A 395 8.37 9.20 -42.36
CA MET A 395 9.79 9.08 -42.04
C MET A 395 10.17 9.67 -40.68
N ALA A 396 9.35 10.55 -40.10
CA ALA A 396 9.60 11.08 -38.77
C ALA A 396 9.54 9.99 -37.68
N LEU A 397 8.87 8.86 -37.93
CA LEU A 397 8.77 7.74 -36.99
C LEU A 397 10.12 7.08 -36.70
N LEU A 398 10.99 6.96 -37.71
CA LEU A 398 12.21 6.15 -37.66
C LEU A 398 13.12 6.52 -36.48
N ASN A 399 13.40 7.83 -36.34
CA ASN A 399 14.32 8.40 -35.35
C ASN A 399 13.59 9.25 -34.31
N LEU A 400 12.31 8.95 -34.05
CA LEU A 400 11.54 9.67 -33.04
C LEU A 400 12.01 9.26 -31.65
N ILE A 401 12.34 10.24 -30.79
CA ILE A 401 12.88 10.00 -29.45
C ILE A 401 11.99 9.07 -28.61
N TYR A 402 10.67 9.17 -28.80
CA TYR A 402 9.66 8.42 -28.07
C TYR A 402 8.96 7.33 -28.90
N ARG A 403 9.57 6.92 -30.02
CA ARG A 403 9.01 5.96 -30.98
C ARG A 403 8.44 4.72 -30.30
N ASP A 404 9.23 4.07 -29.46
CA ASP A 404 8.86 2.77 -28.90
C ASP A 404 7.68 2.85 -27.93
N LYS A 405 7.37 4.05 -27.42
CA LYS A 405 6.21 4.35 -26.57
C LYS A 405 4.94 4.71 -27.37
N LEU A 406 5.02 4.86 -28.69
CA LEU A 406 3.85 5.06 -29.54
C LEU A 406 3.07 3.78 -29.79
N PHE A 407 3.75 2.64 -29.75
CA PHE A 407 3.13 1.36 -30.08
C PHE A 407 2.15 0.96 -28.96
N PRO A 408 0.85 0.82 -29.27
CA PRO A 408 -0.16 0.58 -28.24
C PRO A 408 -0.04 -0.81 -27.60
N ARG A 409 0.54 -1.78 -28.33
CA ARG A 409 0.78 -3.16 -27.87
C ARG A 409 2.11 -3.69 -28.44
N GLN A 410 2.63 -4.78 -27.89
CA GLN A 410 3.94 -5.34 -28.26
C GLN A 410 3.98 -5.83 -29.71
N GLU A 411 2.85 -6.29 -30.24
CA GLU A 411 2.70 -6.80 -31.60
C GLU A 411 2.98 -5.72 -32.64
N TYR A 412 2.59 -4.47 -32.36
CA TYR A 412 2.93 -3.31 -33.22
C TYR A 412 4.43 -3.03 -33.24
N ARG A 413 5.12 -3.22 -32.10
CA ARG A 413 6.57 -3.07 -32.04
C ARG A 413 7.26 -4.19 -32.84
N ARG A 414 6.88 -5.44 -32.61
CA ARG A 414 7.36 -6.61 -33.38
C ARG A 414 7.16 -6.40 -34.88
N ALA A 415 5.97 -5.94 -35.28
CA ALA A 415 5.66 -5.65 -36.68
C ALA A 415 6.61 -4.60 -37.26
N PHE A 416 6.91 -3.53 -36.51
CA PHE A 416 7.81 -2.49 -36.99
C PHE A 416 9.26 -2.96 -37.13
N ASP A 417 9.73 -3.76 -36.18
CA ASP A 417 11.09 -4.33 -36.20
C ASP A 417 11.27 -5.21 -37.45
N GLU A 418 10.32 -6.10 -37.74
CA GLU A 418 10.32 -6.95 -38.95
C GLU A 418 10.19 -6.13 -40.25
N LEU A 419 9.38 -5.07 -40.24
CA LEU A 419 9.24 -4.18 -41.39
C LEU A 419 10.55 -3.45 -41.71
N ILE A 420 11.28 -2.96 -40.70
CA ILE A 420 12.59 -2.31 -40.90
C ILE A 420 13.63 -3.31 -41.40
N GLU A 421 13.63 -4.54 -40.88
CA GLU A 421 14.61 -5.55 -41.27
C GLU A 421 14.44 -6.00 -42.73
N ARG A 422 13.19 -6.11 -43.20
CA ARG A 422 12.87 -6.68 -44.52
C ARG A 422 12.57 -5.66 -45.61
N LEU A 423 12.28 -4.40 -45.27
CA LEU A 423 11.89 -3.36 -46.23
C LEU A 423 12.74 -2.10 -46.08
N PRO A 424 12.86 -1.26 -47.14
CA PRO A 424 13.48 0.05 -47.01
C PRO A 424 12.75 0.93 -45.98
N ASP A 425 13.51 1.69 -45.18
CA ASP A 425 13.01 2.54 -44.09
C ASP A 425 11.76 3.35 -44.43
N ARG A 426 11.72 3.91 -45.65
CA ARG A 426 10.59 4.73 -46.12
C ARG A 426 9.30 3.93 -46.26
N GLN A 427 9.40 2.68 -46.73
CA GLN A 427 8.26 1.80 -46.88
C GLN A 427 7.83 1.25 -45.53
N ALA A 428 8.77 0.81 -44.70
CA ALA A 428 8.51 0.34 -43.34
C ALA A 428 7.78 1.41 -42.49
N CYS A 429 8.30 2.64 -42.47
CA CYS A 429 7.67 3.76 -41.76
C CYS A 429 6.27 4.07 -42.30
N LYS A 430 6.06 4.01 -43.62
CA LYS A 430 4.74 4.27 -44.22
C LYS A 430 3.73 3.21 -43.79
N ILE A 431 4.07 1.93 -43.91
CA ILE A 431 3.20 0.81 -43.52
C ILE A 431 2.86 0.92 -42.03
N MET A 432 3.86 1.16 -41.17
CA MET A 432 3.63 1.28 -39.74
C MET A 432 2.72 2.44 -39.37
N VAL A 433 2.91 3.60 -39.99
CA VAL A 433 2.03 4.76 -39.79
C VAL A 433 0.62 4.47 -40.29
N ASP A 434 0.48 3.74 -41.40
CA ASP A 434 -0.84 3.31 -41.90
C ASP A 434 -1.52 2.30 -40.96
N LEU A 435 -0.77 1.40 -40.31
CA LEU A 435 -1.29 0.48 -39.29
C LEU A 435 -1.80 1.23 -38.06
N LEU A 436 -1.00 2.16 -37.51
CA LEU A 436 -1.43 3.01 -36.40
C LEU A 436 -2.62 3.90 -36.80
N ALA A 437 -2.63 4.36 -38.04
CA ALA A 437 -3.73 5.14 -38.59
C ALA A 437 -5.03 4.34 -38.66
N LEU A 438 -4.95 3.10 -39.13
CA LEU A 438 -6.08 2.18 -39.21
C LEU A 438 -6.64 1.89 -37.82
N ALA A 439 -5.76 1.58 -36.86
CA ALA A 439 -6.11 1.36 -35.46
C ALA A 439 -6.85 2.58 -34.85
N HIS A 440 -6.36 3.79 -35.15
CA HIS A 440 -7.00 5.03 -34.69
C HIS A 440 -8.38 5.26 -35.32
N ASP A 441 -8.48 5.17 -36.65
CA ASP A 441 -9.70 5.52 -37.39
C ASP A 441 -10.83 4.50 -37.16
N ARG A 442 -10.49 3.24 -36.87
CA ARG A 442 -11.45 2.13 -36.70
C ARG A 442 -11.63 1.68 -35.26
N GLY A 443 -10.80 2.13 -34.33
CA GLY A 443 -10.85 1.71 -32.93
C GLY A 443 -10.52 0.23 -32.70
N CYS A 444 -9.83 -0.42 -33.64
CA CYS A 444 -9.57 -1.86 -33.66
C CYS A 444 -8.17 -2.23 -33.14
N GLU A 445 -7.68 -1.54 -32.11
CA GLU A 445 -6.29 -1.67 -31.64
C GLU A 445 -5.91 -3.09 -31.23
N ARG A 446 -6.82 -3.79 -30.54
CA ARG A 446 -6.61 -5.14 -30.01
C ARG A 446 -6.74 -6.18 -31.12
N GLU A 447 -7.81 -6.12 -31.90
CA GLU A 447 -8.09 -7.06 -32.97
C GLU A 447 -7.01 -6.98 -34.06
N LEU A 448 -6.53 -5.77 -34.36
CA LEU A 448 -5.41 -5.58 -35.28
C LEU A 448 -4.11 -6.14 -34.70
N ALA A 449 -3.87 -6.03 -33.39
CA ALA A 449 -2.70 -6.65 -32.76
C ALA A 449 -2.74 -8.18 -32.85
N GLU A 450 -3.90 -8.80 -32.62
CA GLU A 450 -4.09 -10.25 -32.74
C GLU A 450 -3.80 -10.71 -34.19
N GLN A 451 -4.30 -10.00 -35.19
CA GLN A 451 -4.01 -10.28 -36.60
C GLN A 451 -2.53 -10.06 -36.96
N LEU A 452 -1.89 -9.03 -36.39
CA LEU A 452 -0.44 -8.82 -36.56
C LEU A 452 0.35 -9.98 -35.94
N ALA A 453 -0.02 -10.47 -34.76
CA ALA A 453 0.64 -11.61 -34.14
C ALA A 453 0.54 -12.87 -35.03
N GLU A 454 -0.66 -13.21 -35.50
CA GLU A 454 -0.88 -14.35 -36.41
C GLU A 454 -0.04 -14.24 -37.69
N THR A 455 -0.02 -13.05 -38.31
CA THR A 455 0.74 -12.80 -39.55
C THR A 455 2.24 -12.96 -39.32
N LEU A 456 2.76 -12.40 -38.22
CA LEU A 456 4.18 -12.44 -37.89
C LEU A 456 4.62 -13.85 -37.46
N ASP A 457 3.77 -14.59 -36.74
CA ASP A 457 4.06 -15.97 -36.33
C ASP A 457 4.05 -16.94 -37.52
N ALA A 458 3.30 -16.62 -38.60
CA ALA A 458 3.39 -17.30 -39.89
C ALA A 458 4.66 -16.92 -40.69
N GLY A 459 5.44 -15.94 -40.23
CA GLY A 459 6.65 -15.45 -40.88
C GLY A 459 6.41 -14.44 -42.00
N ASP A 460 5.18 -13.98 -42.18
CA ASP A 460 4.78 -13.04 -43.22
C ASP A 460 4.83 -11.58 -42.74
N LEU A 461 4.86 -10.64 -43.69
CA LEU A 461 4.78 -9.20 -43.40
C LEU A 461 3.32 -8.71 -43.47
N PRO A 462 2.92 -7.74 -42.63
CA PRO A 462 1.56 -7.22 -42.64
C PRO A 462 1.23 -6.47 -43.93
N ASP A 463 0.19 -6.94 -44.64
CA ASP A 463 -0.37 -6.25 -45.81
C ASP A 463 -1.47 -5.27 -45.40
N ILE A 464 -1.17 -3.98 -45.51
CA ILE A 464 -2.11 -2.91 -45.18
C ILE A 464 -3.39 -2.91 -46.02
N ALA A 465 -3.35 -3.38 -47.27
CA ALA A 465 -4.51 -3.41 -48.14
C ALA A 465 -5.52 -4.47 -47.66
N VAL A 466 -5.02 -5.64 -47.30
CA VAL A 466 -5.83 -6.72 -46.71
C VAL A 466 -6.43 -6.26 -45.38
N LEU A 467 -5.61 -5.68 -44.50
CA LEU A 467 -6.03 -5.21 -43.18
C LEU A 467 -7.06 -4.06 -43.28
N ARG A 468 -6.92 -3.14 -44.23
CA ARG A 468 -7.91 -2.09 -44.48
C ARG A 468 -9.27 -2.64 -44.94
N THR A 469 -9.25 -3.77 -45.64
CA THR A 469 -10.46 -4.45 -46.11
C THR A 469 -11.11 -5.21 -44.96
N LEU A 470 -10.31 -5.95 -44.18
CA LEU A 470 -10.76 -6.71 -43.02
C LEU A 470 -11.39 -5.81 -41.93
N PHE A 471 -10.73 -4.70 -41.62
CA PHE A 471 -11.21 -3.69 -40.65
C PHE A 471 -12.00 -2.55 -41.32
N GLY A 472 -12.41 -2.74 -42.58
CA GLY A 472 -13.23 -1.81 -43.32
C GLY A 472 -14.68 -1.79 -42.80
N PRO A 473 -15.42 -0.68 -42.98
CA PRO A 473 -16.85 -0.67 -42.70
C PRO A 473 -17.53 -1.60 -43.71
N ASP A 474 -18.49 -2.39 -43.24
CA ASP A 474 -19.30 -3.24 -44.10
C ASP A 474 -19.96 -2.37 -45.20
N PRO A 475 -19.64 -2.58 -46.48
CA PRO A 475 -20.22 -1.81 -47.58
C PRO A 475 -21.75 -1.83 -47.58
N ALA A 476 -22.36 -2.90 -47.05
CA ALA A 476 -23.81 -3.04 -46.95
C ALA A 476 -24.46 -2.15 -45.86
N ARG A 477 -23.67 -1.63 -44.92
CA ARG A 477 -24.13 -0.76 -43.82
C ARG A 477 -23.87 0.72 -44.06
N LEU A 478 -23.20 1.09 -45.14
CA LEU A 478 -22.95 2.49 -45.48
C LEU A 478 -24.22 3.11 -46.06
N PRO A 479 -24.73 4.23 -45.52
CA PRO A 479 -25.87 4.91 -46.11
C PRO A 479 -25.49 5.40 -47.51
N THR A 480 -26.35 5.14 -48.49
CA THR A 480 -26.20 5.72 -49.83
C THR A 480 -26.45 7.22 -49.75
N VAL A 481 -25.37 8.01 -49.63
CA VAL A 481 -25.46 9.47 -49.62
C VAL A 481 -25.61 9.96 -51.06
N SER A 482 -26.85 10.17 -51.49
CA SER A 482 -27.17 10.90 -52.72
C SER A 482 -27.06 12.40 -52.45
N VAL A 483 -25.94 13.02 -52.81
CA VAL A 483 -25.82 14.47 -52.83
C VAL A 483 -26.50 14.99 -54.11
N GLN A 484 -27.75 15.42 -53.99
CA GLN A 484 -28.38 16.23 -55.04
C GLN A 484 -27.82 17.66 -54.92
N LEU A 485 -26.93 18.02 -55.84
CA LEU A 485 -26.50 19.40 -55.99
C LEU A 485 -27.70 20.23 -56.44
N ALA A 486 -28.05 21.26 -55.67
CA ALA A 486 -29.09 22.19 -56.06
C ALA A 486 -28.72 22.88 -57.39
N SER A 487 -29.73 23.13 -58.23
CA SER A 487 -29.57 23.91 -59.46
C SER A 487 -28.99 25.29 -59.14
N LEU A 488 -28.01 25.74 -59.94
CA LEU A 488 -27.39 27.06 -59.81
C LEU A 488 -28.43 28.21 -59.84
N ASN A 489 -29.57 28.02 -60.53
CA ASN A 489 -30.66 28.99 -60.55
C ASN A 489 -31.31 29.23 -59.18
N GLY A 490 -31.19 28.27 -58.24
CA GLY A 490 -31.67 28.43 -56.87
C GLY A 490 -30.84 29.42 -56.04
N TYR A 491 -29.57 29.64 -56.42
CA TYR A 491 -28.72 30.67 -55.79
C TYR A 491 -29.08 32.08 -56.25
N GLU A 492 -29.58 32.26 -57.48
CA GLU A 492 -30.01 33.57 -57.98
C GLU A 492 -31.22 34.13 -57.21
N ALA A 493 -32.13 33.26 -56.75
CA ALA A 493 -33.26 33.66 -55.91
C ALA A 493 -32.84 34.18 -54.52
N LEU A 494 -31.70 33.71 -53.99
CA LEU A 494 -31.13 34.19 -52.73
C LEU A 494 -30.36 35.51 -52.89
N ILE A 495 -29.84 35.79 -54.08
CA ILE A 495 -29.12 37.04 -54.41
C ILE A 495 -30.11 38.16 -54.81
N GLY A 496 -31.24 37.82 -55.44
CA GLY A 496 -32.24 38.79 -55.90
C GLY A 496 -33.11 39.44 -54.80
N ALA A 497 -33.04 38.97 -53.55
CA ALA A 497 -33.89 39.43 -52.46
C ALA A 497 -33.30 40.59 -51.62
N ILE A 498 -32.12 41.12 -51.96
CA ILE A 498 -31.45 42.17 -51.15
C ILE A 498 -31.67 43.60 -51.69
N HIS A 499 -32.34 43.82 -52.82
CA HIS A 499 -32.69 45.18 -53.27
C HIS A 499 -34.15 45.27 -53.69
N VAL A 500 -35.05 45.60 -52.76
CA VAL A 500 -36.08 46.66 -52.88
C VAL A 500 -36.70 46.89 -51.49
N GLY A 501 -36.79 48.15 -51.04
CA GLY A 501 -37.56 48.61 -49.87
C GLY A 501 -36.77 49.55 -48.96
N ASP A 502 -36.25 50.66 -49.47
CA ASP A 502 -36.86 52.00 -49.53
C ASP A 502 -36.61 52.86 -48.27
N VAL A 503 -35.86 53.94 -48.52
CA VAL A 503 -35.73 55.12 -47.68
C VAL A 503 -36.94 56.01 -47.96
N ALA A 504 -37.77 56.25 -46.94
CA ALA A 504 -38.62 57.43 -46.80
C ALA A 504 -38.93 57.66 -45.32
#